data_AF-A0A0L6J0G3-F1
#
_entry.id   AF-A0A0L6J0G3-F1
#
_cell.length_a   1.000
_cell.length_b   1.000
_cell.length_c   1.000
_cell.angle_alpha   90.00
_cell.angle_beta   90.00
_cell.angle_gamma   90.00
#
_symmetry.space_group_name_H-M   'P 1'
#
loop_
_entity.id
_entity.type
_entity.pdbx_description
1 polymer ?
#
loop_
_entity_poly.entity_id
_entity_poly.type
_entity_poly.pdbx_seq_one_letter_code
_entity_poly.pdbx_strand_id
1 'polypeptide(L)'
;MESEMRNSTAVPAGPRTTNAALRRTAGRIAPLLAGTLLALPVVSPAQAQLLRGTLDTTGGGILGTGITVGTTNPGTGILGTGLNVGTTGGGVLGTGVTVGTTNPGTGVLGTGLNVGSTSGGVLGTGLLVGTTGPGEGLLGTGLYLGTVGGIAGGGGGTGGGSAGGTGGTGGGGTGGTGGAGGAGGTGGAGGAGGAGGTAGGGGGNGQGIYIVTGNVAQSQGQTFIADLRLSQLSSATGIAANNSSALAAPVAVGGDALAVGFGSSAAGTASTAVGTGASAVNTGSVALGYAASAQGLGGTAIGTASAASGAGSTALGFVAGATGTGSTAIGAAASAAGNNSVALGNGAAANQANTIAIGANVKTTQANQVAIGNAANTYTLAGVASQASAAAQSGATNFVTTDAAGNLAASAYGPSTIAGLGNRIDSVQSQVNNLEAKTDTMQRYAIQTRKEARQGVAMAIAMATAPMPSAPGKTTWATNGATYRGEWAGGVAVAHRLPTCCVPIAVTAGVAYAGESNVGVRAGLAGEF
;
A
#
# COMPACT_ATOMS: atom_id res chain seq x y z
N MET A 1 -43.96 -12.40 17.40
CA MET A 1 -43.76 -12.47 15.94
C MET A 1 -42.43 -13.15 15.69
N GLU A 2 -42.31 -14.46 15.92
CA GLU A 2 -43.00 -15.57 15.21
C GLU A 2 -42.50 -15.69 13.76
N SER A 3 -42.14 -16.87 13.25
CA SER A 3 -42.06 -18.20 13.88
C SER A 3 -41.13 -19.15 13.08
N GLU A 4 -40.72 -20.24 13.74
CA GLU A 4 -40.40 -21.58 13.22
C GLU A 4 -39.62 -21.75 11.89
N MET A 5 -38.43 -22.38 11.80
CA MET A 5 -37.89 -23.63 12.39
C MET A 5 -38.36 -24.94 11.70
N ARG A 6 -37.39 -25.85 11.49
CA ARG A 6 -37.46 -27.26 10.99
C ARG A 6 -37.44 -27.38 9.45
N ASN A 7 -36.53 -28.11 8.78
CA ASN A 7 -35.77 -29.36 9.03
C ASN A 7 -36.52 -30.68 8.73
N SER A 8 -35.79 -31.55 8.01
CA SER A 8 -35.88 -33.02 7.99
C SER A 8 -36.92 -33.73 7.10
N THR A 9 -36.37 -34.35 6.03
CA THR A 9 -36.51 -35.78 5.65
C THR A 9 -37.87 -36.46 5.44
N ALA A 10 -37.87 -37.30 4.39
CA ALA A 10 -38.42 -38.68 4.30
C ALA A 10 -39.60 -38.92 3.33
N VAL A 11 -39.45 -40.03 2.61
CA VAL A 11 -40.34 -40.61 1.59
C VAL A 11 -41.45 -41.44 2.25
N PRO A 12 -42.66 -41.54 1.64
CA PRO A 12 -43.20 -42.87 1.35
C PRO A 12 -44.06 -43.00 0.06
N ALA A 13 -43.91 -44.16 -0.59
CA ALA A 13 -44.90 -44.99 -1.32
C ALA A 13 -45.89 -44.42 -2.39
N GLY A 14 -46.07 -45.16 -3.49
CA GLY A 14 -47.08 -44.94 -4.55
C GLY A 14 -48.50 -45.44 -4.19
N PRO A 15 -49.46 -45.53 -5.15
CA PRO A 15 -49.40 -46.60 -6.18
C PRO A 15 -50.12 -46.37 -7.56
N ARG A 16 -49.89 -47.31 -8.50
CA ARG A 16 -50.81 -47.88 -9.53
C ARG A 16 -51.65 -47.00 -10.50
N THR A 17 -51.53 -47.30 -11.81
CA THR A 17 -52.60 -47.61 -12.82
C THR A 17 -51.92 -47.78 -14.22
N THR A 18 -51.97 -48.90 -14.96
CA THR A 18 -53.02 -49.43 -15.89
C THR A 18 -53.40 -48.46 -17.04
N ASN A 19 -53.65 -48.83 -18.31
CA ASN A 19 -53.76 -50.14 -19.00
C ASN A 19 -53.77 -49.97 -20.55
N ALA A 20 -53.37 -51.01 -21.32
CA ALA A 20 -53.81 -51.35 -22.69
C ALA A 20 -53.68 -50.27 -23.84
N ALA A 21 -53.84 -50.53 -25.16
CA ALA A 21 -54.46 -51.67 -25.87
C ALA A 21 -54.02 -51.84 -27.36
N LEU A 22 -53.82 -53.10 -27.78
CA LEU A 22 -54.37 -53.79 -28.98
C LEU A 22 -54.12 -53.37 -30.47
N ARG A 23 -54.03 -54.46 -31.29
CA ARG A 23 -54.24 -54.66 -32.76
C ARG A 23 -53.04 -54.38 -33.69
N ARG A 24 -52.45 -55.41 -34.31
CA ARG A 24 -52.88 -56.19 -35.51
C ARG A 24 -52.93 -55.32 -36.78
N THR A 25 -52.25 -55.68 -37.87
CA THR A 25 -52.77 -56.63 -38.89
C THR A 25 -51.65 -57.23 -39.76
N ALA A 26 -51.87 -58.40 -40.37
CA ALA A 26 -50.92 -59.15 -41.19
C ALA A 26 -51.52 -59.65 -42.53
N GLY A 27 -50.67 -60.09 -43.47
CA GLY A 27 -51.00 -60.65 -44.80
C GLY A 27 -50.65 -59.69 -45.96
N ARG A 28 -50.53 -60.05 -47.25
CA ARG A 28 -50.49 -61.29 -48.09
C ARG A 28 -50.01 -60.82 -49.51
N ILE A 29 -49.49 -61.57 -50.49
CA ILE A 29 -49.21 -63.02 -50.75
C ILE A 29 -48.03 -63.14 -51.77
N ALA A 30 -47.62 -64.35 -52.18
CA ALA A 30 -46.58 -64.66 -53.21
C ALA A 30 -47.18 -64.66 -54.67
N PRO A 31 -46.62 -65.31 -55.74
CA PRO A 31 -45.30 -65.96 -55.99
C PRO A 31 -44.68 -65.70 -57.41
N LEU A 32 -43.54 -66.34 -57.74
CA LEU A 32 -43.07 -66.93 -59.05
C LEU A 32 -41.54 -67.21 -58.92
N LEU A 33 -40.87 -68.20 -59.55
CA LEU A 33 -41.23 -69.32 -60.44
C LEU A 33 -40.27 -70.51 -60.14
N ALA A 34 -40.55 -71.73 -60.62
CA ALA A 34 -39.95 -72.99 -60.14
C ALA A 34 -38.64 -73.46 -60.84
N GLY A 35 -37.89 -74.33 -60.15
CA GLY A 35 -36.78 -75.13 -60.68
C GLY A 35 -36.34 -76.20 -59.67
N THR A 36 -36.71 -77.46 -59.88
CA THR A 36 -36.70 -78.54 -58.85
C THR A 36 -35.51 -79.49 -58.96
N LEU A 37 -34.81 -79.78 -57.84
CA LEU A 37 -34.28 -81.14 -57.59
C LEU A 37 -34.06 -81.44 -56.08
N LEU A 38 -35.08 -82.08 -55.49
CA LEU A 38 -35.06 -83.13 -54.46
C LEU A 38 -33.89 -83.22 -53.42
N ALA A 39 -34.14 -82.77 -52.17
CA ALA A 39 -33.97 -83.54 -50.91
C ALA A 39 -34.43 -82.73 -49.67
N LEU A 40 -34.94 -83.41 -48.63
CA LEU A 40 -35.59 -82.84 -47.43
C LEU A 40 -34.76 -83.17 -46.13
N PRO A 41 -35.07 -82.60 -44.95
CA PRO A 41 -34.22 -81.57 -44.35
C PRO A 41 -33.54 -81.99 -43.03
N VAL A 42 -32.62 -81.16 -42.55
CA VAL A 42 -32.26 -81.07 -41.12
C VAL A 42 -32.30 -79.60 -40.69
N VAL A 43 -33.15 -79.28 -39.71
CA VAL A 43 -33.10 -78.01 -38.96
C VAL A 43 -32.78 -78.36 -37.51
N SER A 44 -31.65 -77.88 -37.02
CA SER A 44 -31.15 -78.13 -35.67
C SER A 44 -31.76 -77.18 -34.63
N PRO A 45 -31.94 -77.62 -33.38
CA PRO A 45 -32.15 -76.72 -32.25
C PRO A 45 -30.82 -76.14 -31.77
N ALA A 46 -30.80 -74.84 -31.45
CA ALA A 46 -29.64 -74.21 -30.82
C ALA A 46 -29.53 -74.61 -29.33
N GLN A 47 -28.35 -75.03 -28.89
CA GLN A 47 -28.01 -75.20 -27.47
C GLN A 47 -26.64 -74.57 -27.20
N ALA A 48 -26.58 -73.63 -26.26
CA ALA A 48 -25.31 -73.12 -25.75
C ALA A 48 -24.72 -74.14 -24.76
N GLN A 49 -23.55 -74.69 -25.05
CA GLN A 49 -22.86 -75.62 -24.13
C GLN A 49 -21.95 -74.87 -23.16
N LEU A 50 -22.16 -75.11 -21.86
CA LEU A 50 -21.32 -74.59 -20.78
C LEU A 50 -20.19 -75.59 -20.49
N LEU A 51 -19.11 -75.55 -21.28
CA LEU A 51 -17.99 -76.50 -21.14
C LEU A 51 -16.81 -75.91 -20.37
N ARG A 52 -16.37 -76.61 -19.32
CA ARG A 52 -15.19 -76.21 -18.51
C ARG A 52 -13.90 -76.50 -19.27
N GLY A 53 -13.42 -75.48 -19.99
CA GLY A 53 -12.07 -75.44 -20.56
C GLY A 53 -12.00 -75.79 -22.04
N THR A 54 -11.35 -74.90 -22.79
CA THR A 54 -10.83 -75.04 -24.17
C THR A 54 -11.82 -75.15 -25.35
N LEU A 55 -11.82 -74.05 -26.14
CA LEU A 55 -11.90 -73.96 -27.60
C LEU A 55 -13.19 -74.43 -28.31
N ASP A 56 -14.06 -73.46 -28.63
CA ASP A 56 -15.08 -73.56 -29.68
C ASP A 56 -14.84 -72.43 -30.70
N THR A 57 -14.82 -72.77 -31.99
CA THR A 57 -14.53 -71.87 -33.11
C THR A 57 -15.70 -71.68 -34.06
N THR A 58 -16.96 -71.94 -33.63
CA THR A 58 -18.10 -71.90 -34.56
C THR A 58 -19.39 -71.26 -34.02
N GLY A 59 -19.53 -69.96 -34.28
CA GLY A 59 -20.81 -69.35 -34.68
C GLY A 59 -21.82 -68.95 -33.60
N GLY A 60 -21.62 -69.37 -32.34
CA GLY A 60 -22.46 -68.99 -31.19
C GLY A 60 -21.81 -67.95 -30.26
N GLY A 61 -22.62 -67.38 -29.35
CA GLY A 61 -22.11 -66.59 -28.22
C GLY A 61 -21.54 -67.49 -27.13
N ILE A 62 -20.36 -67.16 -26.59
CA ILE A 62 -19.60 -68.06 -25.70
C ILE A 62 -19.78 -67.63 -24.24
N LEU A 63 -20.08 -68.59 -23.36
CA LEU A 63 -20.29 -68.41 -21.92
C LEU A 63 -19.36 -69.35 -21.14
N GLY A 64 -18.44 -68.82 -20.33
CA GLY A 64 -17.47 -69.67 -19.62
C GLY A 64 -16.75 -69.03 -18.43
N THR A 65 -16.19 -69.89 -17.56
CA THR A 65 -15.25 -69.51 -16.50
C THR A 65 -13.93 -70.25 -16.75
N GLY A 66 -12.86 -69.52 -17.11
CA GLY A 66 -11.57 -70.10 -17.50
C GLY A 66 -10.91 -69.39 -18.69
N ILE A 67 -10.19 -70.16 -19.51
CA ILE A 67 -9.61 -69.65 -20.77
C ILE A 67 -10.62 -69.89 -21.89
N THR A 68 -11.11 -68.81 -22.50
CA THR A 68 -11.99 -68.82 -23.66
C THR A 68 -11.18 -68.44 -24.89
N VAL A 69 -11.21 -69.25 -25.95
CA VAL A 69 -10.59 -68.90 -27.24
C VAL A 69 -11.60 -69.16 -28.34
N GLY A 70 -11.88 -68.18 -29.20
CA GLY A 70 -12.86 -68.34 -30.28
C GLY A 70 -13.13 -67.08 -31.11
N THR A 71 -13.84 -67.24 -32.22
CA THR A 71 -14.27 -66.16 -33.11
C THR A 71 -15.80 -66.15 -33.23
N THR A 72 -16.44 -65.01 -32.97
CA THR A 72 -17.92 -64.92 -32.93
C THR A 72 -18.49 -64.12 -34.10
N ASN A 73 -19.70 -64.49 -34.54
CA ASN A 73 -20.41 -63.80 -35.61
C ASN A 73 -20.84 -62.38 -35.20
N PRO A 74 -21.04 -61.44 -36.16
CA PRO A 74 -21.64 -60.13 -35.92
C PRO A 74 -22.90 -60.22 -35.04
N GLY A 75 -22.92 -59.44 -33.95
CA GLY A 75 -24.01 -59.43 -32.97
C GLY A 75 -23.96 -60.52 -31.88
N THR A 76 -22.95 -61.40 -31.86
CA THR A 76 -22.73 -62.40 -30.79
C THR A 76 -21.43 -62.13 -30.02
N GLY A 77 -21.50 -62.11 -28.69
CA GLY A 77 -20.39 -61.74 -27.81
C GLY A 77 -19.76 -62.90 -27.03
N ILE A 78 -18.68 -62.59 -26.31
CA ILE A 78 -18.05 -63.50 -25.33
C ILE A 78 -18.37 -62.97 -23.92
N LEU A 79 -18.97 -63.80 -23.07
CA LEU A 79 -19.17 -63.54 -21.64
C LEU A 79 -18.34 -64.53 -20.81
N GLY A 80 -17.45 -64.02 -19.94
CA GLY A 80 -16.74 -64.93 -19.04
C GLY A 80 -15.78 -64.31 -18.04
N THR A 81 -15.37 -65.12 -17.07
CA THR A 81 -14.34 -64.76 -16.08
C THR A 81 -13.06 -65.56 -16.36
N GLY A 82 -11.95 -64.87 -16.68
CA GLY A 82 -10.66 -65.49 -16.99
C GLY A 82 -9.93 -64.86 -18.17
N LEU A 83 -9.26 -65.65 -19.01
CA LEU A 83 -8.51 -65.19 -20.19
C LEU A 83 -9.34 -65.44 -21.46
N ASN A 84 -9.84 -64.38 -22.10
CA ASN A 84 -10.63 -64.44 -23.33
C ASN A 84 -9.77 -64.01 -24.52
N VAL A 85 -9.51 -64.87 -25.50
CA VAL A 85 -8.70 -64.57 -26.70
C VAL A 85 -9.53 -64.76 -27.96
N GLY A 86 -9.69 -63.73 -28.80
CA GLY A 86 -10.55 -63.87 -29.98
C GLY A 86 -10.83 -62.61 -30.79
N THR A 87 -11.41 -62.80 -31.98
CA THR A 87 -12.01 -61.72 -32.78
C THR A 87 -13.52 -61.84 -32.70
N THR A 88 -14.20 -60.78 -32.23
CA THR A 88 -15.64 -60.86 -31.95
C THR A 88 -16.44 -59.86 -32.79
N GLY A 89 -17.49 -60.38 -33.42
CA GLY A 89 -18.50 -59.56 -34.08
C GLY A 89 -19.49 -58.89 -33.12
N GLY A 90 -19.42 -59.20 -31.83
CA GLY A 90 -20.16 -58.56 -30.73
C GLY A 90 -19.23 -58.17 -29.59
N GLY A 91 -19.76 -57.46 -28.58
CA GLY A 91 -18.96 -57.00 -27.44
C GLY A 91 -18.43 -58.13 -26.54
N VAL A 92 -17.34 -57.86 -25.83
CA VAL A 92 -16.76 -58.79 -24.84
C VAL A 92 -17.07 -58.30 -23.43
N LEU A 93 -17.68 -59.14 -22.60
CA LEU A 93 -18.01 -58.84 -21.20
C LEU A 93 -17.26 -59.79 -20.27
N GLY A 94 -16.42 -59.27 -19.38
CA GLY A 94 -15.66 -60.13 -18.47
C GLY A 94 -14.79 -59.43 -17.43
N THR A 95 -14.47 -60.15 -16.35
CA THR A 95 -13.66 -59.66 -15.23
C THR A 95 -12.25 -60.27 -15.22
N GLY A 96 -11.60 -60.29 -16.39
CA GLY A 96 -10.30 -60.92 -16.57
C GLY A 96 -9.51 -60.35 -17.76
N VAL A 97 -8.59 -61.14 -18.32
CA VAL A 97 -7.72 -60.70 -19.41
C VAL A 97 -8.41 -60.93 -20.75
N THR A 98 -8.60 -59.90 -21.58
CA THR A 98 -9.08 -60.04 -22.97
C THR A 98 -7.92 -59.80 -23.93
N VAL A 99 -7.74 -60.62 -24.97
CA VAL A 99 -6.77 -60.39 -26.05
C VAL A 99 -7.48 -60.54 -27.40
N GLY A 100 -7.75 -59.45 -28.12
CA GLY A 100 -8.66 -59.55 -29.25
C GLY A 100 -8.98 -58.26 -30.01
N THR A 101 -9.76 -58.42 -31.07
CA THR A 101 -10.28 -57.30 -31.88
C THR A 101 -11.81 -57.33 -31.91
N THR A 102 -12.44 -56.15 -31.79
CA THR A 102 -13.91 -55.99 -31.88
C THR A 102 -14.31 -55.21 -33.13
N ASN A 103 -15.45 -55.59 -33.71
CA ASN A 103 -16.05 -54.89 -34.86
C ASN A 103 -16.62 -53.50 -34.49
N PRO A 104 -16.83 -52.61 -35.48
CA PRO A 104 -17.27 -51.24 -35.22
C PRO A 104 -18.61 -51.19 -34.48
N GLY A 105 -18.73 -50.29 -33.51
CA GLY A 105 -19.91 -50.17 -32.66
C GLY A 105 -20.07 -51.28 -31.61
N THR A 106 -19.07 -52.15 -31.41
CA THR A 106 -19.08 -53.19 -30.35
C THR A 106 -17.93 -53.00 -29.38
N GLY A 107 -18.27 -52.69 -28.12
CA GLY A 107 -17.32 -52.35 -27.06
C GLY A 107 -16.84 -53.54 -26.23
N VAL A 108 -15.76 -53.32 -25.48
CA VAL A 108 -15.32 -54.23 -24.40
C VAL A 108 -15.77 -53.63 -23.06
N LEU A 109 -16.48 -54.43 -22.27
CA LEU A 109 -17.07 -54.03 -20.99
C LEU A 109 -16.52 -54.93 -19.87
N GLY A 110 -15.50 -54.49 -19.14
CA GLY A 110 -14.76 -55.37 -18.24
C GLY A 110 -13.81 -54.69 -17.25
N THR A 111 -13.38 -55.46 -16.24
CA THR A 111 -12.56 -54.95 -15.11
C THR A 111 -11.11 -55.41 -15.12
N GLY A 112 -10.65 -56.15 -16.14
CA GLY A 112 -9.28 -56.68 -16.24
C GLY A 112 -8.48 -56.16 -17.45
N LEU A 113 -7.40 -56.87 -17.81
CA LEU A 113 -6.43 -56.45 -18.83
C LEU A 113 -6.94 -56.74 -20.25
N ASN A 114 -7.24 -55.72 -21.05
CA ASN A 114 -7.61 -55.85 -22.46
C ASN A 114 -6.39 -55.56 -23.36
N VAL A 115 -6.13 -56.38 -24.38
CA VAL A 115 -5.00 -56.21 -25.32
C VAL A 115 -5.49 -56.38 -26.77
N GLY A 116 -5.39 -55.35 -27.59
CA GLY A 116 -5.76 -55.40 -29.02
C GLY A 116 -6.53 -54.18 -29.52
N SER A 117 -7.05 -54.24 -30.75
CA SER A 117 -7.71 -53.12 -31.41
C SER A 117 -9.24 -53.21 -31.31
N THR A 118 -9.87 -52.25 -30.63
CA THR A 118 -11.33 -52.16 -30.54
C THR A 118 -11.84 -51.05 -31.45
N SER A 119 -12.89 -51.33 -32.23
CA SER A 119 -13.54 -50.29 -33.05
C SER A 119 -14.90 -49.83 -32.49
N GLY A 120 -15.24 -50.30 -31.28
CA GLY A 120 -16.18 -49.65 -30.36
C GLY A 120 -15.47 -49.19 -29.08
N GLY A 121 -16.09 -48.26 -28.35
CA GLY A 121 -15.57 -47.72 -27.10
C GLY A 121 -15.37 -48.79 -26.00
N VAL A 122 -14.39 -48.57 -25.12
CA VAL A 122 -14.13 -49.44 -23.98
C VAL A 122 -14.69 -48.82 -22.71
N LEU A 123 -15.51 -49.59 -22.00
CA LEU A 123 -16.16 -49.22 -20.74
C LEU A 123 -15.61 -50.13 -19.64
N GLY A 124 -14.80 -49.62 -18.73
CA GLY A 124 -14.14 -50.52 -17.78
C GLY A 124 -13.19 -49.88 -16.79
N THR A 125 -12.83 -50.64 -15.77
CA THR A 125 -11.90 -50.22 -14.69
C THR A 125 -10.51 -50.85 -14.85
N GLY A 126 -10.26 -51.58 -15.94
CA GLY A 126 -9.03 -52.36 -16.16
C GLY A 126 -8.03 -51.72 -17.13
N LEU A 127 -6.84 -52.31 -17.24
CA LEU A 127 -5.77 -51.86 -18.14
C LEU A 127 -6.10 -52.22 -19.60
N LEU A 128 -6.04 -51.29 -20.54
CA LEU A 128 -6.21 -51.54 -21.97
C LEU A 128 -4.91 -51.22 -22.74
N VAL A 129 -4.46 -52.12 -23.61
CA VAL A 129 -3.22 -52.02 -24.40
C VAL A 129 -3.54 -52.22 -25.88
N GLY A 130 -3.48 -51.18 -26.71
CA GLY A 130 -3.83 -51.32 -28.14
C GLY A 130 -4.30 -50.04 -28.83
N THR A 131 -5.27 -50.13 -29.74
CA THR A 131 -5.77 -48.98 -30.51
C THR A 131 -7.30 -48.91 -30.52
N THR A 132 -7.86 -47.72 -30.41
CA THR A 132 -9.32 -47.51 -30.59
C THR A 132 -9.63 -46.94 -31.97
N GLY A 133 -10.81 -47.29 -32.51
CA GLY A 133 -11.34 -46.66 -33.72
C GLY A 133 -11.70 -45.17 -33.52
N PRO A 134 -11.73 -44.36 -34.60
CA PRO A 134 -12.08 -42.95 -34.53
C PRO A 134 -13.57 -42.75 -34.21
N GLY A 135 -13.88 -41.79 -33.32
CA GLY A 135 -15.25 -41.38 -32.98
C GLY A 135 -15.85 -42.03 -31.72
N GLU A 136 -15.17 -43.01 -31.11
CA GLU A 136 -15.66 -43.76 -29.96
C GLU A 136 -14.89 -43.42 -28.67
N GLY A 137 -15.62 -43.09 -27.60
CA GLY A 137 -15.03 -42.62 -26.33
C GLY A 137 -14.55 -43.73 -25.41
N LEU A 138 -13.46 -43.47 -24.68
CA LEU A 138 -13.07 -44.25 -23.50
C LEU A 138 -13.91 -43.80 -22.30
N LEU A 139 -14.80 -44.65 -21.80
CA LEU A 139 -15.68 -44.36 -20.67
C LEU A 139 -15.37 -45.33 -19.53
N GLY A 140 -14.21 -45.13 -18.91
CA GLY A 140 -13.69 -46.02 -17.88
C GLY A 140 -12.67 -45.33 -16.96
N THR A 141 -12.40 -45.94 -15.81
CA THR A 141 -11.39 -45.47 -14.84
C THR A 141 -10.05 -46.23 -14.94
N GLY A 142 -9.89 -47.03 -16.00
CA GLY A 142 -8.72 -47.85 -16.25
C GLY A 142 -7.54 -47.13 -16.91
N LEU A 143 -6.36 -47.76 -16.87
CA LEU A 143 -5.12 -47.28 -17.50
C LEU A 143 -5.08 -47.67 -18.99
N TYR A 144 -4.63 -46.79 -19.88
CA TYR A 144 -4.57 -47.06 -21.33
C TYR A 144 -3.18 -46.88 -21.93
N LEU A 145 -2.61 -47.94 -22.52
CA LEU A 145 -1.31 -47.94 -23.19
C LEU A 145 -1.49 -48.16 -24.70
N GLY A 146 -1.61 -47.07 -25.47
CA GLY A 146 -1.66 -47.14 -26.93
C GLY A 146 -2.22 -45.90 -27.62
N THR A 147 -2.71 -46.05 -28.85
CA THR A 147 -3.16 -44.93 -29.70
C THR A 147 -4.68 -44.83 -29.76
N VAL A 148 -5.24 -43.73 -29.27
CA VAL A 148 -6.67 -43.41 -29.41
C VAL A 148 -6.92 -42.92 -30.84
N GLY A 149 -7.87 -43.52 -31.55
CA GLY A 149 -8.38 -43.00 -32.81
C GLY A 149 -9.02 -41.64 -32.58
N GLY A 150 -8.43 -40.58 -33.15
CA GLY A 150 -8.86 -39.21 -32.88
C GLY A 150 -10.36 -39.01 -33.13
N ILE A 151 -11.03 -38.32 -32.20
CA ILE A 151 -12.33 -37.69 -32.49
C ILE A 151 -12.16 -36.82 -33.73
N ALA A 152 -12.88 -37.15 -34.80
CA ALA A 152 -12.79 -36.45 -36.07
C ALA A 152 -13.25 -35.00 -35.89
N GLY A 153 -12.30 -34.09 -35.75
CA GLY A 153 -12.57 -32.65 -35.74
C GLY A 153 -13.21 -32.28 -37.07
N GLY A 154 -14.43 -31.72 -37.02
CA GLY A 154 -15.17 -31.24 -38.18
C GLY A 154 -14.49 -30.01 -38.81
N GLY A 155 -13.38 -30.23 -39.51
CA GLY A 155 -12.70 -29.22 -40.30
C GLY A 155 -13.45 -28.93 -41.60
N GLY A 156 -14.32 -27.92 -41.58
CA GLY A 156 -15.03 -27.46 -42.76
C GLY A 156 -14.10 -26.83 -43.80
N GLY A 157 -13.65 -27.61 -44.77
CA GLY A 157 -12.90 -27.16 -45.95
C GLY A 157 -13.81 -26.74 -47.10
N THR A 158 -13.56 -25.56 -47.64
CA THR A 158 -14.27 -24.88 -48.75
C THR A 158 -14.42 -25.69 -50.05
N GLY A 159 -15.57 -25.56 -50.75
CA GLY A 159 -15.57 -25.55 -52.23
C GLY A 159 -16.74 -26.19 -53.00
N GLY A 160 -17.72 -25.36 -53.41
CA GLY A 160 -18.42 -25.49 -54.72
C GLY A 160 -19.63 -26.45 -54.87
N GLY A 161 -20.80 -25.90 -55.23
CA GLY A 161 -21.95 -26.66 -55.73
C GLY A 161 -23.31 -25.94 -55.52
N SER A 162 -23.96 -25.51 -56.60
CA SER A 162 -25.13 -24.61 -56.57
C SER A 162 -26.50 -25.29 -56.38
N ALA A 163 -27.31 -24.78 -55.45
CA ALA A 163 -28.79 -24.63 -55.49
C ALA A 163 -29.25 -23.97 -54.15
N GLY A 164 -30.28 -23.13 -54.04
CA GLY A 164 -31.15 -22.51 -55.05
C GLY A 164 -32.44 -21.95 -54.38
N GLY A 165 -32.54 -20.63 -54.19
CA GLY A 165 -33.72 -19.95 -53.62
C GLY A 165 -33.83 -19.96 -52.09
N THR A 166 -34.51 -19.01 -51.41
CA THR A 166 -35.12 -17.72 -51.81
C THR A 166 -35.37 -16.84 -50.56
N GLY A 167 -35.25 -15.51 -50.68
CA GLY A 167 -36.18 -14.56 -50.03
C GLY A 167 -35.78 -13.80 -48.75
N GLY A 168 -35.14 -12.63 -48.92
CA GLY A 168 -35.34 -11.38 -48.14
C GLY A 168 -34.98 -11.32 -46.64
N THR A 169 -34.79 -10.15 -46.01
CA THR A 169 -34.60 -8.75 -46.48
C THR A 169 -34.08 -7.89 -45.32
N GLY A 170 -33.11 -6.99 -45.56
CA GLY A 170 -32.73 -5.89 -44.64
C GLY A 170 -31.77 -6.26 -43.49
N GLY A 171 -30.72 -5.52 -43.15
CA GLY A 171 -30.13 -4.34 -43.81
C GLY A 171 -30.10 -3.07 -42.93
N GLY A 172 -28.90 -2.69 -42.45
CA GLY A 172 -28.58 -1.35 -41.97
C GLY A 172 -28.37 -1.17 -40.46
N GLY A 173 -27.49 -0.23 -40.07
CA GLY A 173 -27.48 0.35 -38.71
C GLY A 173 -26.11 0.51 -38.03
N THR A 174 -25.41 1.59 -38.34
CA THR A 174 -24.19 2.07 -37.65
C THR A 174 -24.48 2.76 -36.30
N GLY A 175 -23.52 2.75 -35.37
CA GLY A 175 -23.16 3.95 -34.57
C GLY A 175 -23.34 3.93 -33.04
N GLY A 176 -22.50 4.73 -32.36
CA GLY A 176 -22.57 5.05 -30.91
C GLY A 176 -21.39 4.48 -30.09
N THR A 177 -20.27 5.15 -29.76
CA THR A 177 -19.95 6.45 -29.11
C THR A 177 -19.98 6.48 -27.58
N GLY A 178 -18.89 6.95 -26.97
CA GLY A 178 -18.80 7.36 -25.55
C GLY A 178 -18.36 6.25 -24.59
N GLY A 179 -17.63 6.53 -23.50
CA GLY A 179 -17.10 7.81 -23.03
C GLY A 179 -16.42 7.68 -21.66
N ALA A 180 -15.38 8.48 -21.43
CA ALA A 180 -14.46 8.50 -20.28
C ALA A 180 -15.02 8.38 -18.84
N GLY A 181 -14.15 7.90 -17.94
CA GLY A 181 -13.90 8.60 -16.66
C GLY A 181 -13.99 7.80 -15.35
N GLY A 182 -13.17 8.17 -14.36
CA GLY A 182 -13.38 7.86 -12.94
C GLY A 182 -12.27 7.07 -12.25
N ALA A 183 -11.53 7.72 -11.34
CA ALA A 183 -10.52 7.08 -10.48
C ALA A 183 -11.08 6.76 -9.07
N GLY A 184 -10.46 5.83 -8.33
CA GLY A 184 -10.81 5.60 -6.92
C GLY A 184 -10.06 4.48 -6.18
N GLY A 185 -9.12 4.89 -5.30
CA GLY A 185 -9.09 4.42 -3.89
C GLY A 185 -8.54 3.03 -3.52
N THR A 186 -7.23 2.99 -3.22
CA THR A 186 -6.61 2.47 -1.96
C THR A 186 -6.97 1.11 -1.32
N GLY A 187 -5.92 0.36 -0.96
CA GLY A 187 -5.92 -0.81 -0.06
C GLY A 187 -5.29 -2.02 -0.75
N GLY A 188 -4.42 -2.83 -0.15
CA GLY A 188 -3.97 -2.97 1.24
C GLY A 188 -3.52 -4.44 1.39
N ALA A 189 -2.30 -4.71 1.87
CA ALA A 189 -1.67 -6.01 1.67
C ALA A 189 -2.33 -7.16 2.45
N GLY A 190 -2.39 -8.36 1.83
CA GLY A 190 -2.68 -9.61 2.54
C GLY A 190 -3.08 -10.77 1.63
N GLY A 191 -2.39 -11.90 1.78
CA GLY A 191 -2.85 -13.21 1.29
C GLY A 191 -2.27 -13.68 -0.04
N ALA A 192 -1.52 -14.79 0.00
CA ALA A 192 -1.32 -15.61 -1.18
C ALA A 192 -2.67 -16.22 -1.61
N GLY A 193 -3.10 -15.93 -2.84
CA GLY A 193 -4.32 -16.46 -3.43
C GLY A 193 -4.05 -16.83 -4.89
N GLY A 194 -4.25 -18.11 -5.22
CA GLY A 194 -4.05 -18.62 -6.58
C GLY A 194 -5.00 -17.97 -7.59
N ALA A 195 -4.64 -18.06 -8.86
CA ALA A 195 -5.36 -17.42 -9.96
C ALA A 195 -6.85 -17.79 -9.99
N GLY A 196 -7.73 -16.78 -9.84
CA GLY A 196 -9.14 -16.85 -10.18
C GLY A 196 -9.35 -16.85 -11.69
N GLY A 197 -8.81 -17.86 -12.38
CA GLY A 197 -9.04 -18.11 -13.80
C GLY A 197 -10.09 -19.19 -13.99
N THR A 198 -11.38 -18.82 -13.94
CA THR A 198 -12.47 -19.72 -14.32
C THR A 198 -12.46 -19.95 -15.83
N ALA A 199 -11.60 -20.86 -16.28
CA ALA A 199 -11.69 -21.41 -17.62
C ALA A 199 -13.01 -22.20 -17.74
N GLY A 200 -13.90 -21.74 -18.63
CA GLY A 200 -15.17 -22.42 -18.89
C GLY A 200 -14.92 -23.85 -19.36
N GLY A 201 -15.58 -24.82 -18.70
CA GLY A 201 -15.37 -26.24 -18.97
C GLY A 201 -15.90 -26.65 -20.35
N GLY A 202 -15.00 -27.10 -21.22
CA GLY A 202 -15.28 -27.95 -22.37
C GLY A 202 -14.51 -29.25 -22.21
N GLY A 203 -15.20 -30.35 -21.92
CA GLY A 203 -14.57 -31.59 -21.48
C GLY A 203 -13.68 -32.26 -22.53
N GLY A 204 -12.40 -32.41 -22.20
CA GLY A 204 -11.43 -33.17 -22.99
C GLY A 204 -10.29 -33.63 -22.09
N ASN A 205 -10.47 -34.73 -21.36
CA ASN A 205 -9.43 -35.33 -20.52
C ASN A 205 -8.35 -36.02 -21.39
N GLY A 206 -7.61 -35.22 -22.16
CA GLY A 206 -6.31 -35.58 -22.71
C GLY A 206 -5.26 -35.61 -21.61
N GLN A 207 -5.46 -36.44 -20.57
CA GLN A 207 -4.37 -36.84 -19.69
C GLN A 207 -3.46 -37.77 -20.48
N GLY A 208 -2.63 -37.19 -21.34
CA GLY A 208 -1.57 -37.92 -22.02
C GLY A 208 -0.68 -38.57 -20.98
N ILE A 209 -0.34 -39.84 -21.21
CA ILE A 209 0.66 -40.53 -20.39
C ILE A 209 1.98 -39.77 -20.58
N TYR A 210 2.37 -39.04 -19.54
CA TYR A 210 3.73 -38.58 -19.41
C TYR A 210 4.61 -39.80 -19.12
N ILE A 211 5.37 -40.22 -20.14
CA ILE A 211 6.38 -41.25 -19.95
C ILE A 211 7.47 -40.65 -19.07
N VAL A 212 7.45 -41.06 -17.80
CA VAL A 212 8.55 -40.84 -16.88
C VAL A 212 9.69 -41.75 -17.30
N THR A 213 10.72 -41.17 -17.91
CA THR A 213 12.00 -41.86 -18.11
C THR A 213 12.97 -41.39 -17.02
N GLY A 214 13.72 -42.32 -16.45
CA GLY A 214 14.59 -42.04 -15.31
C GLY A 214 15.43 -43.23 -14.93
N ASN A 215 16.59 -42.98 -14.34
CA ASN A 215 17.40 -44.05 -13.76
C ASN A 215 16.70 -44.57 -12.51
N VAL A 216 16.30 -45.84 -12.56
CA VAL A 216 15.67 -46.54 -11.44
C VAL A 216 16.77 -47.08 -10.53
N ALA A 217 16.78 -46.62 -9.28
CA ALA A 217 17.64 -47.16 -8.24
C ALA A 217 16.80 -47.94 -7.24
N GLN A 218 17.33 -49.08 -6.79
CA GLN A 218 16.72 -49.88 -5.72
C GLN A 218 17.61 -49.80 -4.49
N SER A 219 17.02 -49.45 -3.35
CA SER A 219 17.69 -49.50 -2.05
C SER A 219 16.69 -49.96 -1.00
N GLN A 220 17.09 -50.89 -0.13
CA GLN A 220 16.26 -51.44 0.95
C GLN A 220 14.88 -51.95 0.49
N GLY A 221 14.80 -52.58 -0.70
CA GLY A 221 13.54 -53.09 -1.26
C GLY A 221 12.57 -52.03 -1.77
N GLN A 222 12.94 -50.74 -1.73
CA GLN A 222 12.16 -49.65 -2.29
C GLN A 222 12.74 -49.21 -3.63
N THR A 223 11.88 -49.10 -4.63
CA THR A 223 12.19 -48.59 -5.97
C THR A 223 11.95 -47.08 -5.99
N PHE A 224 13.00 -46.29 -6.19
CA PHE A 224 12.87 -44.84 -6.37
C PHE A 224 13.39 -44.41 -7.74
N ILE A 225 12.68 -43.45 -8.34
CA ILE A 225 13.11 -42.80 -9.58
C ILE A 225 14.04 -41.66 -9.16
N ALA A 226 15.34 -41.82 -9.41
CA ALA A 226 16.34 -40.85 -8.99
C ALA A 226 16.30 -39.56 -9.82
N ASP A 227 15.78 -39.63 -11.05
CA ASP A 227 15.75 -38.54 -12.01
C ASP A 227 14.40 -38.59 -12.77
N LEU A 228 13.47 -37.68 -12.47
CA LEU A 228 12.12 -37.68 -13.05
C LEU A 228 12.10 -36.87 -14.36
N ARG A 229 12.37 -37.49 -15.51
CA ARG A 229 12.32 -36.81 -16.82
C ARG A 229 11.00 -37.07 -17.54
N LEU A 230 10.30 -35.98 -17.84
CA LEU A 230 9.00 -35.97 -18.48
C LEU A 230 9.21 -35.79 -19.99
N SER A 231 8.91 -36.81 -20.80
CA SER A 231 9.38 -36.88 -22.20
C SER A 231 8.90 -35.78 -23.17
N GLN A 232 7.90 -34.97 -22.78
CA GLN A 232 7.46 -33.78 -23.53
C GLN A 232 7.55 -32.47 -22.74
N LEU A 233 8.28 -32.45 -21.62
CA LEU A 233 8.70 -31.20 -20.98
C LEU A 233 10.00 -30.67 -21.63
N SER A 234 10.06 -30.70 -22.97
CA SER A 234 11.02 -29.90 -23.75
C SER A 234 10.72 -28.39 -23.64
N SER A 235 9.58 -28.03 -23.08
CA SER A 235 9.24 -26.70 -22.53
C SER A 235 9.36 -26.65 -21.00
N ALA A 236 10.38 -27.29 -20.40
CA ALA A 236 10.74 -27.15 -18.97
C ALA A 236 11.27 -25.75 -18.59
N THR A 237 10.84 -24.70 -19.28
CA THR A 237 10.82 -23.36 -18.71
C THR A 237 9.80 -23.37 -17.57
N GLY A 238 10.24 -23.19 -16.32
CA GLY A 238 9.39 -22.98 -15.14
C GLY A 238 8.62 -21.64 -15.16
N ILE A 239 8.34 -21.13 -16.36
CA ILE A 239 7.73 -19.86 -16.71
C ILE A 239 6.89 -20.19 -17.97
N ALA A 240 5.61 -19.84 -17.99
CA ALA A 240 4.84 -19.84 -19.24
C ALA A 240 5.39 -18.70 -20.14
N ALA A 241 6.36 -19.03 -20.99
CA ALA A 241 7.26 -18.05 -21.57
C ALA A 241 6.86 -17.67 -23.01
N ASN A 242 5.98 -16.68 -23.16
CA ASN A 242 5.69 -16.07 -24.46
C ASN A 242 6.83 -15.10 -24.86
N ASN A 243 7.75 -15.53 -25.73
CA ASN A 243 8.80 -14.65 -26.27
C ASN A 243 8.29 -13.75 -27.40
N SER A 244 7.40 -12.80 -27.08
CA SER A 244 7.02 -11.74 -28.02
C SER A 244 8.14 -10.70 -28.25
N SER A 245 9.26 -10.79 -27.53
CA SER A 245 10.34 -9.79 -27.53
C SER A 245 11.49 -10.07 -28.50
N ALA A 246 11.58 -11.29 -29.05
CA ALA A 246 12.73 -11.80 -29.82
C ALA A 246 14.10 -11.71 -29.11
N LEU A 247 14.13 -11.42 -27.81
CA LEU A 247 15.35 -11.44 -27.00
C LEU A 247 15.80 -12.88 -26.74
N ALA A 248 17.09 -13.05 -26.43
CA ALA A 248 17.71 -14.33 -26.13
C ALA A 248 17.08 -15.03 -24.90
N ALA A 249 17.42 -16.30 -24.67
CA ALA A 249 17.09 -16.98 -23.42
C ALA A 249 17.69 -16.24 -22.19
N PRO A 250 17.12 -16.38 -20.98
CA PRO A 250 17.76 -15.94 -19.74
C PRO A 250 19.16 -16.56 -19.60
N VAL A 251 20.14 -15.77 -19.13
CA VAL A 251 21.52 -16.22 -18.93
C VAL A 251 21.95 -15.98 -17.48
N ALA A 252 22.29 -17.05 -16.76
CA ALA A 252 22.96 -16.97 -15.47
C ALA A 252 24.42 -17.44 -15.64
N VAL A 253 25.39 -16.54 -15.41
CA VAL A 253 26.83 -16.82 -15.57
C VAL A 253 27.56 -16.87 -14.22
N GLY A 254 27.10 -16.08 -13.25
CA GLY A 254 27.69 -16.08 -11.90
C GLY A 254 27.41 -17.39 -11.15
N GLY A 255 28.33 -17.77 -10.26
CA GLY A 255 28.03 -18.83 -9.28
C GLY A 255 26.83 -18.44 -8.43
N ASP A 256 25.95 -19.38 -8.12
CA ASP A 256 24.70 -19.16 -7.36
C ASP A 256 23.74 -18.08 -7.95
N ALA A 257 23.85 -17.80 -9.25
CA ALA A 257 23.03 -16.78 -9.91
C ALA A 257 21.68 -17.30 -10.43
N LEU A 258 20.67 -16.43 -10.47
CA LEU A 258 19.31 -16.72 -10.97
C LEU A 258 18.93 -15.76 -12.11
N ALA A 259 18.59 -16.28 -13.29
CA ALA A 259 18.08 -15.50 -14.42
C ALA A 259 16.71 -16.01 -14.89
N VAL A 260 15.72 -15.12 -15.02
CA VAL A 260 14.31 -15.44 -15.28
C VAL A 260 13.73 -14.41 -16.26
N GLY A 261 13.38 -14.84 -17.48
CA GLY A 261 12.80 -14.00 -18.53
C GLY A 261 13.74 -13.70 -19.70
N PHE A 262 13.18 -13.44 -20.88
CA PHE A 262 13.99 -13.29 -22.11
C PHE A 262 14.90 -12.06 -22.07
N GLY A 263 16.15 -12.23 -22.50
CA GLY A 263 17.20 -11.22 -22.43
C GLY A 263 17.65 -10.87 -21.00
N SER A 264 17.20 -11.59 -19.98
CA SER A 264 17.71 -11.37 -18.62
C SER A 264 19.14 -11.94 -18.46
N SER A 265 19.97 -11.27 -17.68
CA SER A 265 21.37 -11.62 -17.45
C SER A 265 21.74 -11.47 -15.98
N ALA A 266 22.13 -12.57 -15.33
CA ALA A 266 22.65 -12.61 -13.97
C ALA A 266 24.13 -13.02 -14.03
N ALA A 267 25.01 -12.03 -14.18
CA ALA A 267 26.43 -12.24 -14.45
C ALA A 267 27.31 -12.28 -13.19
N GLY A 268 26.86 -11.65 -12.10
CA GLY A 268 27.60 -11.62 -10.83
C GLY A 268 27.37 -12.86 -9.96
N THR A 269 28.33 -13.22 -9.11
CA THR A 269 28.14 -14.29 -8.12
C THR A 269 27.00 -13.93 -7.15
N ALA A 270 26.13 -14.88 -6.84
CA ALA A 270 24.90 -14.68 -6.04
C ALA A 270 24.00 -13.54 -6.55
N SER A 271 24.01 -13.27 -7.87
CA SER A 271 23.15 -12.24 -8.48
C SER A 271 21.79 -12.80 -8.91
N THR A 272 20.78 -11.94 -9.00
CA THR A 272 19.42 -12.33 -9.41
C THR A 272 18.87 -11.34 -10.43
N ALA A 273 18.49 -11.81 -11.62
CA ALA A 273 17.87 -11.03 -12.69
C ALA A 273 16.51 -11.64 -13.08
N VAL A 274 15.42 -10.93 -12.81
CA VAL A 274 14.04 -11.42 -13.02
C VAL A 274 13.23 -10.38 -13.78
N GLY A 275 12.84 -10.70 -15.00
CA GLY A 275 12.09 -9.83 -15.92
C GLY A 275 12.75 -9.74 -17.29
N THR A 276 11.95 -9.51 -18.33
CA THR A 276 12.46 -9.38 -19.69
C THR A 276 13.47 -8.23 -19.78
N GLY A 277 14.70 -8.52 -20.20
CA GLY A 277 15.82 -7.58 -20.26
C GLY A 277 16.44 -7.17 -18.90
N ALA A 278 16.09 -7.82 -17.78
CA ALA A 278 16.66 -7.52 -16.47
C ALA A 278 18.17 -7.88 -16.41
N SER A 279 19.02 -7.03 -15.83
CA SER A 279 20.47 -7.22 -15.82
C SER A 279 21.07 -6.99 -14.43
N ALA A 280 21.62 -8.04 -13.84
CA ALA A 280 22.31 -8.05 -12.56
C ALA A 280 23.79 -8.42 -12.77
N VAL A 281 24.68 -7.41 -12.79
CA VAL A 281 26.03 -7.53 -13.36
C VAL A 281 27.08 -7.93 -12.34
N ASN A 282 26.97 -7.45 -11.10
CA ASN A 282 27.99 -7.60 -10.06
C ASN A 282 27.56 -8.51 -8.91
N THR A 283 28.53 -8.94 -8.09
CA THR A 283 28.29 -9.86 -6.96
C THR A 283 27.18 -9.35 -6.03
N GLY A 284 26.24 -10.22 -5.69
CA GLY A 284 25.10 -9.92 -4.82
C GLY A 284 24.10 -8.91 -5.38
N SER A 285 24.16 -8.57 -6.67
CA SER A 285 23.23 -7.59 -7.27
C SER A 285 21.88 -8.23 -7.65
N VAL A 286 20.80 -7.47 -7.50
CA VAL A 286 19.42 -7.94 -7.70
C VAL A 286 18.67 -6.99 -8.62
N ALA A 287 18.24 -7.48 -9.79
CA ALA A 287 17.43 -6.75 -10.77
C ALA A 287 16.06 -7.44 -10.95
N LEU A 288 14.96 -6.77 -10.58
CA LEU A 288 13.60 -7.31 -10.66
C LEU A 288 12.67 -6.34 -11.40
N GLY A 289 12.31 -6.65 -12.64
CA GLY A 289 11.41 -5.86 -13.49
C GLY A 289 11.82 -5.86 -14.96
N TYR A 290 10.91 -5.44 -15.86
CA TYR A 290 11.25 -5.25 -17.27
C TYR A 290 12.39 -4.23 -17.40
N ALA A 291 13.49 -4.61 -18.04
CA ALA A 291 14.70 -3.78 -18.21
C ALA A 291 15.27 -3.19 -16.89
N ALA A 292 15.05 -3.83 -15.73
CA ALA A 292 15.70 -3.42 -14.48
C ALA A 292 17.21 -3.68 -14.54
N SER A 293 18.04 -2.79 -14.01
CA SER A 293 19.50 -2.87 -14.13
C SER A 293 20.21 -2.64 -12.79
N ALA A 294 20.76 -3.71 -12.22
CA ALA A 294 21.57 -3.70 -11.01
C ALA A 294 23.05 -3.88 -11.39
N GLN A 295 23.73 -2.77 -11.62
CA GLN A 295 25.14 -2.74 -12.05
C GLN A 295 26.10 -2.54 -10.88
N GLY A 296 25.64 -1.99 -9.75
CA GLY A 296 26.45 -1.84 -8.54
C GLY A 296 26.79 -3.18 -7.87
N LEU A 297 27.96 -3.26 -7.24
CA LEU A 297 28.29 -4.35 -6.30
C LEU A 297 27.27 -4.35 -5.16
N GLY A 298 26.54 -5.45 -4.96
CA GLY A 298 25.42 -5.49 -4.00
C GLY A 298 24.25 -4.55 -4.33
N GLY A 299 24.18 -4.03 -5.56
CA GLY A 299 23.12 -3.09 -5.97
C GLY A 299 21.77 -3.77 -6.15
N THR A 300 20.68 -3.11 -5.75
CA THR A 300 19.31 -3.66 -5.85
C THR A 300 18.40 -2.74 -6.66
N ALA A 301 17.97 -3.17 -7.85
CA ALA A 301 17.05 -2.47 -8.75
C ALA A 301 15.72 -3.22 -8.86
N ILE A 302 14.63 -2.66 -8.33
CA ILE A 302 13.30 -3.27 -8.33
C ILE A 302 12.30 -2.31 -8.98
N GLY A 303 11.68 -2.72 -10.08
CA GLY A 303 10.75 -1.95 -10.87
C GLY A 303 11.18 -1.85 -12.34
N THR A 304 10.21 -1.68 -13.24
CA THR A 304 10.46 -1.53 -14.67
C THR A 304 11.39 -0.34 -14.95
N ALA A 305 12.47 -0.60 -15.69
CA ALA A 305 13.55 0.34 -16.02
C ALA A 305 14.21 1.02 -14.79
N SER A 306 14.16 0.40 -13.61
CA SER A 306 14.94 0.84 -12.45
C SER A 306 16.44 0.59 -12.66
N ALA A 307 17.30 1.44 -12.08
CA ALA A 307 18.75 1.37 -12.24
C ALA A 307 19.48 1.58 -10.89
N ALA A 308 20.15 0.55 -10.38
CA ALA A 308 21.03 0.59 -9.22
C ALA A 308 22.49 0.43 -9.70
N SER A 309 23.13 1.55 -10.06
CA SER A 309 24.46 1.56 -10.67
C SER A 309 25.60 1.83 -9.68
N GLY A 310 25.31 2.43 -8.53
CA GLY A 310 26.30 2.66 -7.48
C GLY A 310 26.54 1.40 -6.63
N ALA A 311 27.77 1.20 -6.14
CA ALA A 311 28.05 0.10 -5.22
C ALA A 311 27.21 0.25 -3.94
N GLY A 312 26.51 -0.81 -3.52
CA GLY A 312 25.57 -0.83 -2.40
C GLY A 312 24.31 0.02 -2.60
N SER A 313 23.99 0.44 -3.84
CA SER A 313 22.83 1.31 -4.07
C SER A 313 21.51 0.54 -4.22
N THR A 314 20.39 1.19 -3.88
CA THR A 314 19.04 0.59 -3.97
C THR A 314 18.10 1.50 -4.74
N ALA A 315 17.52 1.02 -5.84
CA ALA A 315 16.51 1.70 -6.65
C ALA A 315 15.19 0.91 -6.63
N LEU A 316 14.11 1.51 -6.13
CA LEU A 316 12.78 0.88 -6.01
C LEU A 316 11.70 1.77 -6.66
N GLY A 317 11.23 1.40 -7.84
CA GLY A 317 10.15 2.08 -8.56
C GLY A 317 10.35 2.09 -10.09
N PHE A 318 9.29 2.46 -10.81
CA PHE A 318 9.37 2.67 -12.27
C PHE A 318 10.38 3.78 -12.59
N VAL A 319 11.43 3.48 -13.35
CA VAL A 319 12.51 4.44 -13.70
C VAL A 319 13.20 5.05 -12.46
N ALA A 320 13.23 4.36 -11.31
CA ALA A 320 14.01 4.78 -10.16
C ALA A 320 15.52 4.62 -10.44
N GLY A 321 16.34 5.61 -10.13
CA GLY A 321 17.79 5.62 -10.39
C GLY A 321 18.62 5.90 -9.15
N ALA A 322 19.37 4.91 -8.67
CA ALA A 322 20.32 4.99 -7.57
C ALA A 322 21.74 4.82 -8.13
N THR A 323 22.34 5.91 -8.61
CA THR A 323 23.63 5.89 -9.32
C THR A 323 24.82 6.27 -8.44
N GLY A 324 24.59 6.92 -7.28
CA GLY A 324 25.63 7.17 -6.29
C GLY A 324 25.99 5.92 -5.46
N THR A 325 27.24 5.82 -5.02
CA THR A 325 27.67 4.76 -4.10
C THR A 325 26.91 4.87 -2.78
N GLY A 326 26.34 3.77 -2.29
CA GLY A 326 25.52 3.73 -1.07
C GLY A 326 24.21 4.51 -1.15
N SER A 327 23.74 4.87 -2.36
CA SER A 327 22.54 5.70 -2.50
C SER A 327 21.24 4.90 -2.53
N THR A 328 20.12 5.52 -2.16
CA THR A 328 18.79 4.88 -2.12
C THR A 328 17.75 5.74 -2.80
N ALA A 329 17.15 5.27 -3.89
CA ALA A 329 16.06 5.91 -4.61
C ALA A 329 14.77 5.08 -4.49
N ILE A 330 13.73 5.62 -3.85
CA ILE A 330 12.44 4.94 -3.64
C ILE A 330 11.32 5.83 -4.16
N GLY A 331 10.62 5.36 -5.19
CA GLY A 331 9.55 6.06 -5.89
C GLY A 331 9.76 6.06 -7.41
N ALA A 332 8.66 6.19 -8.17
CA ALA A 332 8.76 6.29 -9.63
C ALA A 332 9.55 7.55 -10.02
N ALA A 333 10.52 7.43 -10.92
CA ALA A 333 11.45 8.48 -11.32
C ALA A 333 12.24 9.14 -10.14
N ALA A 334 12.38 8.47 -9.00
CA ALA A 334 13.28 8.94 -7.93
C ALA A 334 14.75 8.84 -8.37
N SER A 335 15.57 9.84 -8.06
CA SER A 335 16.98 9.95 -8.46
C SER A 335 17.86 10.19 -7.23
N ALA A 336 18.65 9.18 -6.84
CA ALA A 336 19.67 9.27 -5.80
C ALA A 336 21.06 9.18 -6.46
N ALA A 337 21.49 10.28 -7.07
CA ALA A 337 22.74 10.37 -7.83
C ALA A 337 23.96 10.78 -6.99
N GLY A 338 23.75 11.33 -5.80
CA GLY A 338 24.84 11.62 -4.86
C GLY A 338 25.31 10.36 -4.13
N ASN A 339 26.60 10.29 -3.81
CA ASN A 339 27.12 9.26 -2.90
C ASN A 339 26.45 9.41 -1.52
N ASN A 340 26.07 8.30 -0.88
CA ASN A 340 25.32 8.22 0.37
C ASN A 340 24.02 9.07 0.37
N SER A 341 23.40 9.28 -0.80
CA SER A 341 22.18 10.09 -0.91
C SER A 341 20.90 9.24 -0.85
N VAL A 342 19.81 9.83 -0.38
CA VAL A 342 18.49 9.16 -0.27
C VAL A 342 17.42 10.02 -0.91
N ALA A 343 16.74 9.50 -1.93
CA ALA A 343 15.60 10.12 -2.59
C ALA A 343 14.33 9.28 -2.33
N LEU A 344 13.36 9.83 -1.60
CA LEU A 344 12.13 9.14 -1.21
C LEU A 344 10.90 9.92 -1.69
N GLY A 345 10.31 9.48 -2.79
CA GLY A 345 9.12 10.08 -3.39
C GLY A 345 9.15 10.04 -4.93
N ASN A 346 7.98 10.17 -5.56
CA ASN A 346 7.91 10.29 -7.02
C ASN A 346 8.65 11.56 -7.49
N GLY A 347 9.63 11.40 -8.39
CA GLY A 347 10.45 12.52 -8.86
C GLY A 347 11.39 13.16 -7.82
N ALA A 348 11.58 12.54 -6.64
CA ALA A 348 12.53 13.04 -5.64
C ALA A 348 13.97 12.97 -6.19
N ALA A 349 14.79 14.00 -5.95
CA ALA A 349 16.12 14.16 -6.54
C ALA A 349 17.19 14.53 -5.50
N ALA A 350 17.90 13.52 -4.99
CA ALA A 350 19.03 13.62 -4.08
C ALA A 350 20.35 13.51 -4.86
N ASN A 351 20.73 14.59 -5.55
CA ASN A 351 21.80 14.56 -6.56
C ASN A 351 23.17 15.04 -6.04
N GLN A 352 23.30 15.36 -4.74
CA GLN A 352 24.54 15.78 -4.10
C GLN A 352 24.93 14.79 -2.99
N ALA A 353 26.21 14.74 -2.64
CA ALA A 353 26.71 13.78 -1.66
C ALA A 353 26.09 13.99 -0.26
N ASN A 354 25.82 12.88 0.42
CA ASN A 354 25.27 12.81 1.78
C ASN A 354 23.93 13.57 1.96
N THR A 355 23.07 13.59 0.93
CA THR A 355 21.79 14.31 0.98
C THR A 355 20.59 13.40 1.17
N ILE A 356 19.50 13.95 1.71
CA ILE A 356 18.21 13.26 1.84
C ILE A 356 17.13 14.17 1.25
N ALA A 357 16.35 13.67 0.29
CA ALA A 357 15.19 14.34 -0.30
C ALA A 357 13.92 13.52 -0.03
N ILE A 358 12.99 14.04 0.77
CA ILE A 358 11.77 13.35 1.19
C ILE A 358 10.53 14.10 0.69
N GLY A 359 9.78 13.48 -0.22
CA GLY A 359 8.53 14.00 -0.79
C GLY A 359 8.53 13.98 -2.31
N ALA A 360 7.34 14.11 -2.91
CA ALA A 360 7.22 14.17 -4.37
C ALA A 360 7.88 15.45 -4.93
N ASN A 361 8.72 15.28 -5.96
CA ASN A 361 9.46 16.35 -6.65
C ASN A 361 10.38 17.19 -5.73
N VAL A 362 10.77 16.66 -4.56
CA VAL A 362 11.71 17.34 -3.65
C VAL A 362 13.13 17.17 -4.17
N LYS A 363 13.90 18.27 -4.22
CA LYS A 363 15.25 18.30 -4.79
C LYS A 363 16.23 18.93 -3.81
N THR A 364 17.34 18.27 -3.55
CA THR A 364 18.46 18.84 -2.80
C THR A 364 19.32 19.72 -3.72
N THR A 365 19.91 20.76 -3.14
CA THR A 365 20.71 21.78 -3.84
C THR A 365 22.15 21.83 -3.34
N GLN A 366 22.44 21.30 -2.15
CA GLN A 366 23.77 21.33 -1.52
C GLN A 366 24.12 19.96 -0.94
N ALA A 367 25.42 19.65 -0.78
CA ALA A 367 25.85 18.44 -0.10
C ALA A 367 25.54 18.50 1.41
N ASN A 368 25.36 17.34 2.05
CA ASN A 368 24.99 17.20 3.47
C ASN A 368 23.62 17.82 3.85
N GLN A 369 22.75 18.09 2.88
CA GLN A 369 21.42 18.67 3.07
C GLN A 369 20.33 17.61 3.29
N VAL A 370 19.43 17.85 4.25
CA VAL A 370 18.15 17.14 4.38
C VAL A 370 17.03 18.08 3.95
N ALA A 371 16.34 17.74 2.87
CA ALA A 371 15.17 18.44 2.34
C ALA A 371 13.93 17.57 2.52
N ILE A 372 12.91 18.12 3.20
CA ILE A 372 11.63 17.45 3.45
C ILE A 372 10.54 18.36 2.91
N GLY A 373 9.72 17.85 1.99
CA GLY A 373 8.67 18.61 1.32
C GLY A 373 9.18 19.74 0.40
N ASN A 374 8.24 20.53 -0.09
CA ASN A 374 8.44 21.72 -0.90
C ASN A 374 7.58 22.88 -0.36
N ALA A 375 7.58 24.03 -1.04
CA ALA A 375 6.89 25.24 -0.59
C ALA A 375 5.35 25.12 -0.46
N ALA A 376 4.72 24.07 -1.02
CA ALA A 376 3.29 23.80 -0.89
C ALA A 376 2.94 22.83 0.25
N ASN A 377 3.92 22.33 1.01
CA ASN A 377 3.70 21.36 2.08
C ASN A 377 3.48 22.04 3.46
N THR A 378 2.50 21.55 4.20
CA THR A 378 2.33 21.83 5.64
C THR A 378 3.01 20.74 6.46
N TYR A 379 3.83 21.13 7.44
CA TYR A 379 4.56 20.20 8.31
C TYR A 379 3.85 20.05 9.66
N THR A 380 3.53 18.82 10.05
CA THR A 380 2.92 18.50 11.35
C THR A 380 3.70 17.40 12.07
N LEU A 381 4.26 17.73 13.23
CA LEU A 381 4.98 16.78 14.09
C LEU A 381 4.27 16.71 15.45
N ALA A 382 3.39 15.73 15.65
CA ALA A 382 2.53 15.66 16.84
C ALA A 382 3.29 15.68 18.19
N GLY A 383 4.53 15.20 18.21
CA GLY A 383 5.34 15.11 19.42
C GLY A 383 5.93 16.44 19.94
N VAL A 384 6.03 17.50 19.11
CA VAL A 384 6.82 18.70 19.48
C VAL A 384 6.25 19.50 20.66
N ALA A 385 4.93 19.42 20.86
CA ALA A 385 4.24 20.07 21.97
C ALA A 385 3.95 19.10 23.14
N SER A 386 4.47 17.86 23.10
CA SER A 386 4.18 16.85 24.13
C SER A 386 5.00 17.06 25.40
N GLN A 387 4.37 16.82 26.55
CA GLN A 387 5.04 16.87 27.85
C GLN A 387 6.24 15.91 27.93
N ALA A 388 6.16 14.75 27.25
CA ALA A 388 7.26 13.80 27.15
C ALA A 388 8.47 14.37 26.38
N SER A 389 8.23 15.10 25.28
CA SER A 389 9.30 15.79 24.55
C SER A 389 9.91 16.92 25.38
N ALA A 390 9.09 17.70 26.10
CA ALA A 390 9.58 18.74 27.00
C ALA A 390 10.42 18.17 28.16
N ALA A 391 9.98 17.08 28.79
CA ALA A 391 10.70 16.41 29.87
C ALA A 391 12.01 15.73 29.42
N ALA A 392 12.18 15.43 28.13
CA ALA A 392 13.40 14.90 27.56
C ALA A 392 14.45 15.98 27.22
N GLN A 393 14.12 17.27 27.34
CA GLN A 393 15.07 18.36 27.10
C GLN A 393 16.09 18.45 28.26
N SER A 394 17.34 18.75 27.92
CA SER A 394 18.44 18.91 28.88
C SER A 394 19.35 20.05 28.45
N GLY A 395 19.94 20.75 29.42
CA GLY A 395 20.73 21.96 29.18
C GLY A 395 19.88 23.19 28.83
N ALA A 396 20.51 24.20 28.24
CA ALA A 396 19.83 25.43 27.83
C ALA A 396 19.07 25.23 26.51
N THR A 397 17.81 25.65 26.48
CA THR A 397 16.95 25.60 25.30
C THR A 397 17.16 26.83 24.40
N ASN A 398 17.10 26.63 23.09
CA ASN A 398 17.20 27.69 22.08
C ASN A 398 15.92 27.74 21.24
N PHE A 399 15.59 28.91 20.69
CA PHE A 399 14.56 29.00 19.65
C PHE A 399 15.14 28.53 18.30
N VAL A 400 14.33 27.87 17.49
CA VAL A 400 14.65 27.55 16.10
C VAL A 400 14.08 28.63 15.19
N THR A 401 14.91 29.17 14.31
CA THR A 401 14.53 30.14 13.28
C THR A 401 14.69 29.54 11.89
N THR A 402 13.90 30.01 10.93
CA THR A 402 14.04 29.72 9.50
C THR A 402 14.40 30.99 8.73
N ASP A 403 15.20 30.85 7.67
CA ASP A 403 15.29 31.87 6.63
C ASP A 403 14.20 31.69 5.56
N ALA A 404 14.20 32.54 4.53
CA ALA A 404 13.26 32.47 3.41
C ALA A 404 13.48 31.27 2.45
N ALA A 405 14.62 30.57 2.57
CA ALA A 405 14.93 29.36 1.81
C ALA A 405 14.60 28.05 2.58
N GLY A 406 14.12 28.17 3.83
CA GLY A 406 13.79 27.03 4.69
C GLY A 406 14.95 26.47 5.51
N ASN A 407 16.09 27.18 5.59
CA ASN A 407 17.24 26.73 6.38
C ASN A 407 16.96 26.97 7.87
N LEU A 408 17.01 25.90 8.67
CA LEU A 408 16.80 25.97 10.12
C LEU A 408 18.12 26.23 10.86
N ALA A 409 18.09 27.17 11.81
CA ALA A 409 19.21 27.47 12.69
C ALA A 409 18.73 27.70 14.14
N ALA A 410 19.61 27.46 15.11
CA ALA A 410 19.40 27.90 16.48
C ALA A 410 19.62 29.42 16.56
N SER A 411 18.63 30.13 17.10
CA SER A 411 18.70 31.57 17.35
C SER A 411 19.74 31.88 18.42
N ALA A 412 20.58 32.90 18.19
CA ALA A 412 21.46 33.48 19.21
C ALA A 412 20.68 34.18 20.35
N TYR A 413 19.41 34.53 20.09
CA TYR A 413 18.47 35.00 21.10
C TYR A 413 17.64 33.81 21.61
N GLY A 414 17.83 33.42 22.86
CA GLY A 414 17.09 32.34 23.52
C GLY A 414 16.21 32.84 24.68
N PRO A 415 15.47 31.94 25.37
CA PRO A 415 14.60 32.29 26.50
C PRO A 415 15.29 33.11 27.61
N SER A 416 16.57 32.85 27.87
CA SER A 416 17.39 33.62 28.81
C SER A 416 17.55 35.10 28.42
N THR A 417 17.63 35.41 27.12
CA THR A 417 17.70 36.80 26.65
C THR A 417 16.38 37.55 26.85
N ILE A 418 15.24 36.84 26.72
CA ILE A 418 13.92 37.39 27.03
C ILE A 418 13.74 37.60 28.53
N ALA A 419 14.20 36.67 29.37
CA ALA A 419 14.21 36.86 30.83
C ALA A 419 15.07 38.07 31.24
N GLY A 420 16.20 38.30 30.57
CA GLY A 420 17.03 39.50 30.75
C GLY A 420 16.33 40.81 30.35
N LEU A 421 15.44 40.78 29.36
CA LEU A 421 14.59 41.94 29.02
C LEU A 421 13.57 42.22 30.13
N GLY A 422 13.00 41.18 30.77
CA GLY A 422 12.12 41.32 31.94
C GLY A 422 12.77 42.12 33.06
N ASN A 423 13.95 41.69 33.53
CA ASN A 423 14.72 42.39 34.57
C ASN A 423 15.01 43.87 34.21
N ARG A 424 15.18 44.17 32.91
CA ARG A 424 15.43 45.53 32.42
C ARG A 424 14.16 46.37 32.39
N ILE A 425 12.99 45.77 32.12
CA ILE A 425 11.67 46.42 32.25
C ILE A 425 11.39 46.73 33.73
N ASP A 426 11.65 45.79 34.64
CA ASP A 426 11.47 46.01 36.09
C ASP A 426 12.36 47.15 36.62
N SER A 427 13.60 47.23 36.13
CA SER A 427 14.52 48.34 36.43
C SER A 427 14.00 49.69 35.91
N VAL A 428 13.46 49.74 34.69
CA VAL A 428 12.83 50.95 34.13
C VAL A 428 11.59 51.33 34.92
N GLN A 429 10.74 50.38 35.31
CA GLN A 429 9.56 50.65 36.15
C GLN A 429 9.95 51.26 37.50
N SER A 430 11.00 50.72 38.14
CA SER A 430 11.55 51.29 39.37
C SER A 430 12.05 52.73 39.16
N GLN A 431 12.73 53.02 38.04
CA GLN A 431 13.16 54.38 37.70
C GLN A 431 11.97 55.34 37.48
N VAL A 432 10.89 54.89 36.84
CA VAL A 432 9.66 55.68 36.65
C VAL A 432 9.01 56.00 38.00
N ASN A 433 8.78 55.00 38.86
CA ASN A 433 8.18 55.20 40.19
C ASN A 433 8.99 56.21 41.05
N ASN A 434 10.32 56.15 40.97
CA ASN A 434 11.19 57.11 41.65
C ASN A 434 11.08 58.54 41.07
N LEU A 435 10.88 58.67 39.76
CA LEU A 435 10.72 59.96 39.08
C LEU A 435 9.35 60.60 39.39
N GLU A 436 8.30 59.79 39.51
CA GLU A 436 6.98 60.20 39.99
C GLU A 436 7.06 60.73 41.43
N ALA A 437 7.62 59.96 42.37
CA ALA A 437 7.79 60.39 43.76
C ALA A 437 8.64 61.67 43.90
N LYS A 438 9.65 61.84 43.04
CA LYS A 438 10.43 63.08 42.95
C LYS A 438 9.61 64.26 42.41
N THR A 439 8.73 64.00 41.45
CA THR A 439 7.81 65.02 40.88
C THR A 439 6.82 65.50 41.93
N ASP A 440 6.18 64.59 42.67
CA ASP A 440 5.29 64.94 43.80
C ASP A 440 6.00 65.75 44.87
N THR A 441 7.27 65.43 45.14
CA THR A 441 8.10 66.17 46.10
C THR A 441 8.42 67.57 45.58
N MET A 442 8.74 67.74 44.29
CA MET A 442 8.94 69.05 43.68
C MET A 442 7.66 69.88 43.63
N GLN A 443 6.49 69.28 43.37
CA GLN A 443 5.20 69.98 43.41
C GLN A 443 4.90 70.50 44.82
N ARG A 444 5.09 69.67 45.86
CA ARG A 444 4.94 70.08 47.26
C ARG A 444 5.93 71.20 47.64
N TYR A 445 7.19 71.08 47.24
CA TYR A 445 8.20 72.13 47.46
C TYR A 445 7.79 73.45 46.78
N ALA A 446 7.35 73.42 45.53
CA ALA A 446 6.91 74.61 44.80
C ALA A 446 5.67 75.29 45.42
N ILE A 447 4.76 74.51 46.03
CA ILE A 447 3.65 75.05 46.82
C ILE A 447 4.17 75.71 48.10
N GLN A 448 5.07 75.05 48.83
CA GLN A 448 5.63 75.56 50.08
C GLN A 448 6.43 76.86 49.88
N THR A 449 7.34 76.93 48.90
CA THR A 449 8.07 78.17 48.60
C THR A 449 7.14 79.31 48.18
N ARG A 450 6.03 79.01 47.47
CA ARG A 450 5.00 80.01 47.16
C ARG A 450 4.22 80.47 48.39
N LYS A 451 4.05 79.61 49.39
CA LYS A 451 3.41 79.93 50.68
C LYS A 451 4.33 80.81 51.53
N GLU A 452 5.57 80.40 51.73
CA GLU A 452 6.62 81.16 52.43
C GLU A 452 6.80 82.55 51.82
N ALA A 453 6.85 82.68 50.49
CA ALA A 453 6.92 83.98 49.83
C ALA A 453 5.70 84.88 50.10
N ARG A 454 4.47 84.32 50.13
CA ARG A 454 3.25 85.08 50.48
C ARG A 454 3.25 85.50 51.95
N GLN A 455 3.69 84.61 52.83
CA GLN A 455 3.87 84.88 54.26
C GLN A 455 4.90 85.99 54.49
N GLY A 456 6.03 85.98 53.76
CA GLY A 456 7.01 87.07 53.76
C GLY A 456 6.42 88.43 53.38
N VAL A 457 5.57 88.48 52.34
CA VAL A 457 4.85 89.71 51.95
C VAL A 457 3.84 90.12 53.04
N ALA A 458 3.09 89.18 53.61
CA ALA A 458 2.16 89.47 54.70
C ALA A 458 2.90 90.05 55.93
N MET A 459 4.05 89.50 56.32
CA MET A 459 4.89 90.03 57.40
C MET A 459 5.39 91.45 57.11
N ALA A 460 5.85 91.71 55.88
CA ALA A 460 6.32 93.04 55.49
C ALA A 460 5.21 94.11 55.62
N ILE A 461 3.94 93.73 55.40
CA ILE A 461 2.78 94.60 55.60
C ILE A 461 2.39 94.68 57.09
N ALA A 462 2.48 93.57 57.83
CA ALA A 462 2.21 93.50 59.28
C ALA A 462 3.30 94.12 60.16
N MET A 463 4.41 94.59 59.58
CA MET A 463 5.51 95.23 60.32
C MET A 463 5.10 96.61 60.85
N ALA A 464 4.50 96.63 62.05
CA ALA A 464 4.08 97.83 62.76
C ALA A 464 5.23 98.84 62.95
N THR A 465 4.91 100.13 62.96
CA THR A 465 5.86 101.21 63.30
C THR A 465 5.36 101.95 64.52
N ALA A 466 6.05 101.79 65.65
CA ALA A 466 5.76 102.57 66.85
C ALA A 466 6.11 104.06 66.61
N PRO A 467 5.18 105.00 66.81
CA PRO A 467 5.44 106.43 66.66
C PRO A 467 6.37 106.93 67.77
N MET A 468 7.03 108.07 67.56
CA MET A 468 8.01 108.59 68.53
C MET A 468 7.37 108.85 69.90
N PRO A 469 8.00 108.42 71.02
CA PRO A 469 7.53 108.73 72.37
C PRO A 469 7.46 110.23 72.66
N SER A 470 6.35 110.65 73.28
CA SER A 470 6.03 112.05 73.57
C SER A 470 7.04 112.78 74.46
N ALA A 471 7.79 112.05 75.29
CA ALA A 471 8.83 112.59 76.16
C ALA A 471 10.10 111.72 76.14
N PRO A 472 11.29 112.30 76.42
CA PRO A 472 12.53 111.54 76.59
C PRO A 472 12.42 110.44 77.65
N GLY A 473 13.07 109.30 77.41
CA GLY A 473 13.04 108.13 78.32
C GLY A 473 11.74 107.35 78.34
N LYS A 474 10.74 107.68 77.50
CA LYS A 474 9.52 106.89 77.34
C LYS A 474 9.63 105.88 76.20
N THR A 475 8.84 104.81 76.29
CA THR A 475 8.70 103.77 75.26
C THR A 475 7.26 103.77 74.75
N THR A 476 7.08 103.73 73.44
CA THR A 476 5.81 103.49 72.74
C THR A 476 5.83 102.10 72.13
N TRP A 477 4.65 101.55 71.87
CA TRP A 477 4.48 100.29 71.14
C TRP A 477 3.37 100.43 70.10
N ALA A 478 3.43 99.63 69.05
CA ALA A 478 2.39 99.48 68.04
C ALA A 478 2.26 98.01 67.64
N THR A 479 1.06 97.59 67.27
CA THR A 479 0.78 96.25 66.76
C THR A 479 -0.07 96.34 65.49
N ASN A 480 0.29 95.58 64.48
CA ASN A 480 -0.41 95.50 63.20
C ASN A 480 -0.71 94.03 62.87
N GLY A 481 -1.87 93.79 62.26
CA GLY A 481 -2.17 92.53 61.58
C GLY A 481 -2.35 92.78 60.09
N ALA A 482 -1.90 91.86 59.25
CA ALA A 482 -2.09 91.92 57.80
C ALA A 482 -2.47 90.56 57.23
N THR A 483 -3.08 90.59 56.05
CA THR A 483 -3.29 89.38 55.24
C THR A 483 -2.87 89.64 53.80
N TYR A 484 -2.31 88.62 53.15
CA TYR A 484 -1.95 88.67 51.74
C TYR A 484 -2.28 87.34 51.07
N ARG A 485 -3.23 87.36 50.12
CA ARG A 485 -3.65 86.20 49.30
C ARG A 485 -3.94 84.92 50.12
N GLY A 486 -4.60 85.08 51.27
CA GLY A 486 -5.02 83.99 52.15
C GLY A 486 -4.06 83.70 53.31
N GLU A 487 -2.81 84.17 53.26
CA GLU A 487 -1.89 84.10 54.40
C GLU A 487 -2.15 85.26 55.39
N TRP A 488 -1.85 85.04 56.67
CA TRP A 488 -1.96 86.06 57.73
C TRP A 488 -0.61 86.28 58.42
N ALA A 489 -0.37 87.50 58.86
CA ALA A 489 0.79 87.88 59.66
C ALA A 489 0.40 88.88 60.75
N GLY A 490 1.12 88.83 61.88
CA GLY A 490 1.04 89.83 62.95
C GLY A 490 2.43 90.37 63.27
N GLY A 491 2.52 91.66 63.58
CA GLY A 491 3.79 92.28 63.95
C GLY A 491 3.64 93.33 65.05
N VAL A 492 4.65 93.40 65.90
CA VAL A 492 4.75 94.31 67.04
C VAL A 492 6.04 95.10 66.93
N ALA A 493 5.98 96.39 67.17
CA ALA A 493 7.15 97.25 67.26
C ALA A 493 7.12 98.11 68.51
N VAL A 494 8.31 98.51 68.94
CA VAL A 494 8.57 99.43 70.05
C VAL A 494 9.49 100.55 69.60
N ALA A 495 9.32 101.74 70.16
CA ALA A 495 10.25 102.85 69.99
C ALA A 495 10.57 103.45 71.36
N HIS A 496 11.85 103.70 71.64
CA HIS A 496 12.32 104.31 72.88
C HIS A 496 13.10 105.59 72.58
N ARG A 497 12.69 106.71 73.17
CA ARG A 497 13.29 108.03 72.92
C ARG A 497 14.47 108.28 73.83
N LEU A 498 15.64 108.53 73.24
CA LEU A 498 16.88 108.81 73.97
C LEU A 498 16.81 110.17 74.68
N PRO A 499 17.48 110.34 75.83
CA PRO A 499 17.59 111.60 76.54
C PRO A 499 18.68 112.51 75.93
N THR A 500 18.47 112.95 74.69
CA THR A 500 19.36 113.86 73.95
C THR A 500 18.86 115.31 74.03
N CYS A 501 19.77 116.27 74.27
CA CYS A 501 19.42 117.63 74.70
C CYS A 501 19.08 118.63 73.59
N CYS A 502 19.37 118.33 72.31
CA CYS A 502 19.19 119.28 71.20
C CYS A 502 18.51 118.70 69.95
N VAL A 503 18.41 117.37 69.81
CA VAL A 503 17.71 116.70 68.71
C VAL A 503 16.95 115.50 69.28
N PRO A 504 15.64 115.34 69.00
CA PRO A 504 14.91 114.15 69.40
C PRO A 504 15.35 112.95 68.55
N ILE A 505 15.92 111.92 69.19
CA ILE A 505 16.28 110.64 68.55
C ILE A 505 15.62 109.50 69.31
N ALA A 506 15.04 108.54 68.59
CA ALA A 506 14.48 107.31 69.13
C ALA A 506 15.09 106.08 68.46
N VAL A 507 15.35 105.05 69.27
CA VAL A 507 15.68 103.70 68.79
C VAL A 507 14.37 102.95 68.57
N THR A 508 14.20 102.34 67.40
CA THR A 508 13.03 101.54 67.04
C THR A 508 13.44 100.10 66.82
N ALA A 509 12.59 99.17 67.25
CA ALA A 509 12.73 97.73 67.00
C ALA A 509 11.36 97.14 66.68
N GLY A 510 11.31 96.14 65.80
CA GLY A 510 10.07 95.47 65.44
C GLY A 510 10.29 94.01 65.04
N VAL A 511 9.30 93.19 65.32
CA VAL A 511 9.23 91.77 64.95
C VAL A 511 7.87 91.52 64.29
N ALA A 512 7.86 90.76 63.21
CA ALA A 512 6.64 90.25 62.59
C ALA A 512 6.76 88.75 62.36
N TYR A 513 5.62 88.07 62.46
CA TYR A 513 5.49 86.64 62.32
C TYR A 513 4.37 86.31 61.34
N ALA A 514 4.65 85.37 60.45
CA ALA A 514 3.68 84.61 59.68
C ALA A 514 3.94 83.12 59.91
N GLY A 515 2.97 82.27 59.56
CA GLY A 515 2.96 80.86 59.96
C GLY A 515 4.23 80.05 59.63
N GLU A 516 4.32 78.86 60.23
CA GLU A 516 5.34 77.84 59.91
C GLU A 516 6.80 78.31 60.09
N SER A 517 7.04 79.15 61.10
CA SER A 517 8.37 79.64 61.54
C SER A 517 8.93 80.85 60.78
N ASN A 518 8.13 81.50 59.92
CA ASN A 518 8.55 82.72 59.24
C ASN A 518 8.53 83.92 60.21
N VAL A 519 9.72 84.44 60.53
CA VAL A 519 9.91 85.62 61.41
C VAL A 519 10.74 86.68 60.69
N GLY A 520 10.21 87.89 60.57
CA GLY A 520 10.95 89.09 60.21
C GLY A 520 11.34 89.88 61.44
N VAL A 521 12.54 90.47 61.46
CA VAL A 521 12.98 91.44 62.47
C VAL A 521 13.49 92.71 61.80
N ARG A 522 13.34 93.84 62.49
CA ARG A 522 13.85 95.14 62.05
C ARG A 522 14.33 95.97 63.25
N ALA A 523 15.34 96.78 63.04
CA ALA A 523 15.78 97.81 63.96
C ALA A 523 16.21 99.05 63.18
N GLY A 524 16.09 100.23 63.77
CA GLY A 524 16.45 101.48 63.12
C GLY A 524 16.34 102.69 64.04
N LEU A 525 16.84 103.83 63.58
CA LEU A 525 16.73 105.11 64.28
C LEU A 525 15.65 105.98 63.63
N ALA A 526 14.90 106.70 64.46
CA ALA A 526 13.94 107.72 64.02
C ALA A 526 14.27 109.05 64.72
N GLY A 527 14.07 110.16 64.02
CA GLY A 527 14.32 111.50 64.55
C GLY A 527 13.59 112.57 63.75
N GLU A 528 13.54 113.76 64.32
CA GLU A 528 12.89 114.96 63.80
C GLU A 528 13.85 116.14 64.02
N PHE A 529 13.77 117.18 63.19
CA PHE A 529 14.71 118.31 63.16
C PHE A 529 13.97 119.66 63.31
#